data_AF-A0A1F2XTI4-F1
#
_entry.id   AF-A0A1F2XTI4-F1
#
_cell.length_a   1.000
_cell.length_b   1.000
_cell.length_c   1.000
_cell.angle_alpha   90.00
_cell.angle_beta   90.00
_cell.angle_gamma   90.00
#
_symmetry.space_group_name_H-M   'P 1'
#
loop_
_entity.id
_entity.type
_entity.pdbx_description
1 polymer ?
#
loop_
_entity_poly.entity_id
_entity_poly.type
_entity_poly.pdbx_seq_one_letter_code
_entity_poly.pdbx_strand_id
1 'polypeptide(L)' 'MTNGITINAVAPGFIETQMTAAIPFAIREAGRRMNSMSQGGLPVDVAETIALFAATASTGLNGNVVRVCGQSLLGA' A
#
# COMPACT_ATOMS: atom_id res chain seq x y z
N MET A 1 16.88 17.66 10.26
CA MET A 1 16.21 16.56 10.98
C MET A 1 16.68 16.59 12.42
N THR A 2 15.94 17.28 13.28
CA THR A 2 16.23 17.28 14.71
C THR A 2 15.79 15.92 15.26
N ASN A 3 16.74 15.14 15.80
CA ASN A 3 16.58 13.82 16.44
C ASN A 3 16.53 12.57 15.53
N GLY A 4 16.85 12.66 14.24
CA GLY A 4 16.94 11.47 13.37
C GLY A 4 15.62 10.74 13.10
N ILE A 5 14.48 11.38 13.39
CA ILE A 5 13.13 10.87 13.10
C ILE A 5 12.83 11.03 11.62
N THR A 6 12.21 10.02 11.02
CA THR A 6 11.67 10.04 9.66
C THR A 6 10.15 9.97 9.65
N ILE A 7 9.53 10.50 8.59
CA ILE A 7 8.11 10.38 8.31
C ILE A 7 7.93 9.90 6.86
N ASN A 8 7.10 8.89 6.67
CA ASN A 8 6.77 8.34 5.36
C ASN A 8 5.30 7.91 5.36
N ALA A 9 4.71 7.74 4.19
CA ALA A 9 3.34 7.27 4.02
C ALA A 9 3.28 6.04 3.12
N VAL A 10 2.33 5.16 3.44
CA VAL A 10 1.91 4.06 2.57
C VAL A 10 0.53 4.39 2.01
N ALA A 11 0.35 4.22 0.71
CA ALA A 11 -0.92 4.41 0.01
C ALA A 11 -1.39 3.07 -0.59
N PRO A 12 -2.18 2.26 0.16
CA PRO A 12 -2.66 0.98 -0.34
C PRO A 12 -3.59 1.14 -1.55
N GLY A 13 -3.51 0.20 -2.48
CA GLY A 13 -4.51 0.01 -3.53
C GLY A 13 -5.70 -0.82 -3.04
N PHE A 14 -6.19 -1.72 -3.87
CA PHE A 14 -7.22 -2.68 -3.46
C PHE A 14 -6.60 -3.80 -2.60
N ILE A 15 -6.97 -3.87 -1.32
CA ILE A 15 -6.49 -4.88 -0.36
C ILE A 15 -7.66 -5.76 0.09
N GLU A 16 -7.46 -7.07 0.11
CA GLU A 16 -8.43 -8.05 0.60
C GLU A 16 -8.55 -7.96 2.13
N THR A 17 -9.72 -7.56 2.60
CA THR A 17 -10.04 -7.40 4.03
C THR A 17 -11.50 -7.75 4.26
N GLN A 18 -11.91 -7.88 5.53
CA GLN A 18 -13.32 -8.03 5.87
C GLN A 18 -14.17 -6.83 5.39
N MET A 19 -13.60 -5.62 5.39
CA MET A 19 -14.30 -4.41 4.93
C MET A 19 -14.46 -4.40 3.40
N THR A 20 -13.43 -4.75 2.63
CA THR A 20 -13.50 -4.76 1.16
C THR A 20 -14.37 -5.88 0.61
N ALA A 21 -14.61 -6.93 1.40
CA ALA A 21 -15.61 -7.95 1.08
C ALA A 21 -17.04 -7.39 0.98
N ALA A 22 -17.35 -6.29 1.69
CA ALA A 22 -18.65 -5.62 1.66
C ALA A 22 -18.86 -4.69 0.44
N ILE A 23 -17.83 -4.45 -0.37
CA ILE A 23 -17.92 -3.62 -1.58
C ILE A 23 -18.76 -4.34 -2.65
N PRO A 24 -19.66 -3.64 -3.37
CA PRO A 24 -20.43 -4.22 -4.47
C PRO A 24 -19.55 -4.93 -5.51
N PHE A 25 -20.02 -6.09 -5.98
CA PHE A 25 -19.23 -7.03 -6.79
C PHE A 25 -18.45 -6.39 -7.94
N ALA A 26 -19.11 -5.57 -8.76
CA ALA A 26 -18.47 -4.96 -9.94
C ALA A 26 -17.29 -4.05 -9.56
N ILE A 27 -17.46 -3.22 -8.53
CA ILE A 27 -16.42 -2.30 -8.04
C ILE A 27 -15.29 -3.10 -7.38
N ARG A 28 -15.64 -4.15 -6.64
CA ARG A 28 -14.68 -5.04 -5.97
C ARG A 28 -13.79 -5.77 -6.97
N GLU A 29 -14.37 -6.37 -8.01
CA GLU A 29 -13.61 -7.08 -9.04
C GLU A 29 -12.81 -6.13 -9.93
N ALA A 30 -13.33 -4.95 -10.27
CA ALA A 30 -12.55 -3.93 -10.98
C ALA A 30 -11.31 -3.53 -10.16
N GLY A 31 -11.47 -3.22 -8.87
CA GLY A 31 -10.34 -2.89 -7.99
C GLY A 31 -9.31 -4.02 -7.88
N ARG A 32 -9.77 -5.27 -7.80
CA ARG A 32 -8.93 -6.47 -7.76
C ARG A 32 -8.13 -6.70 -9.04
N ARG A 33 -8.65 -6.33 -10.21
CA ARG A 33 -8.02 -6.66 -11.51
C ARG A 33 -7.32 -5.49 -12.20
N MET A 34 -7.61 -4.25 -11.84
CA MET A 34 -7.01 -3.06 -12.46
C MET A 34 -5.62 -2.74 -11.91
N ASN A 35 -4.71 -3.71 -11.99
CA ASN A 35 -3.30 -3.62 -11.62
C ASN A 35 -2.49 -4.69 -12.36
N SER A 36 -1.17 -4.50 -12.45
CA SER A 36 -0.29 -5.41 -13.20
C SER A 36 -0.24 -6.82 -12.64
N MET A 37 -0.52 -7.00 -11.35
CA MET A 37 -0.54 -8.32 -10.69
C MET A 37 -1.87 -9.07 -10.85
N SER A 38 -2.88 -8.43 -11.45
CA SER A 38 -4.23 -8.96 -11.70
C SER A 38 -4.89 -9.58 -10.45
N GLN A 39 -4.55 -9.09 -9.26
CA GLN A 39 -5.07 -9.57 -7.97
C GLN A 39 -5.17 -8.45 -6.94
N GLY A 40 -5.97 -8.66 -5.89
CA GLY A 40 -5.99 -7.80 -4.71
C GLY A 40 -4.77 -8.10 -3.84
N GLY A 41 -4.22 -7.07 -3.20
CA GLY A 41 -3.17 -7.26 -2.21
C GLY A 41 -3.71 -7.83 -0.89
N LEU A 42 -2.81 -8.24 0.00
CA LEU A 42 -3.12 -8.70 1.35
C LEU A 42 -2.69 -7.66 2.39
N PRO A 43 -3.26 -7.68 3.61
CA PRO A 43 -2.82 -6.79 4.68
C PRO A 43 -1.32 -6.89 5.00
N VAL A 44 -0.72 -8.07 4.82
CA VAL A 44 0.72 -8.29 5.01
C VAL A 44 1.57 -7.47 4.03
N ASP A 45 1.12 -7.25 2.80
CA ASP A 45 1.87 -6.46 1.81
C ASP A 45 2.02 -5.00 2.26
N VAL A 46 0.96 -4.46 2.88
CA VAL A 46 0.97 -3.12 3.48
C VAL A 46 1.86 -3.11 4.72
N ALA A 47 1.74 -4.12 5.58
CA ALA A 47 2.53 -4.23 6.81
C ALA A 47 4.04 -4.31 6.54
N GLU A 48 4.47 -5.11 5.55
CA GLU A 48 5.88 -5.21 5.14
C GLU A 48 6.44 -3.87 4.66
N THR A 49 5.64 -3.08 3.93
CA THR A 49 6.06 -1.75 3.47
C THR A 49 6.17 -0.76 4.64
N ILE A 50 5.26 -0.84 5.62
CA ILE A 50 5.37 -0.06 6.86
C ILE A 50 6.62 -0.50 7.65
N ALA A 51 6.87 -1.80 7.74
CA ALA A 51 8.02 -2.35 8.44
C ALA A 51 9.35 -1.89 7.81
N LEU A 52 9.41 -1.81 6.47
CA LEU A 52 10.54 -1.20 5.76
C LEU A 52 10.80 0.24 6.22
N PHE A 53 9.76 1.08 6.32
CA PHE A 53 9.93 2.46 6.79
C PHE A 53 10.31 2.54 8.28
N ALA A 54 9.85 1.59 9.09
CA ALA A 54 10.13 1.53 10.53
C ALA A 54 11.49 0.88 10.86
N ALA A 55 12.14 0.22 9.91
CA ALA A 55 13.39 -0.49 10.15
C ALA A 55 14.50 0.46 10.62
N THR A 56 15.32 0.02 11.59
CA THR A 56 16.42 0.83 12.16
C THR A 56 17.44 1.27 11.10
N ALA A 57 17.60 0.49 10.02
CA ALA A 57 18.49 0.84 8.91
C ALA A 57 17.92 1.91 7.96
N SER A 58 16.63 2.24 8.04
CA SER A 58 15.92 3.13 7.11
C SER A 58 16.06 4.62 7.47
N THR A 59 17.20 5.03 8.05
CA THR A 59 17.45 6.41 8.50
C THR A 59 17.46 7.43 7.36
N GLY A 60 17.75 6.99 6.14
CA GLY A 60 17.74 7.82 4.94
C GLY A 60 16.38 7.89 4.22
N LEU A 61 15.38 7.12 4.64
CA LEU A 61 14.06 7.12 4.02
C LEU A 61 13.16 8.13 4.72
N ASN A 62 12.98 9.32 4.13
CA ASN A 62 12.14 10.38 4.69
C ASN A 62 11.38 11.15 3.62
N GLY A 63 10.12 11.48 3.90
CA GLY A 63 9.23 12.22 3.00
C GLY A 63 8.68 11.38 1.84
N ASN A 64 8.79 10.05 1.90
CA ASN A 64 8.30 9.18 0.83
C ASN A 64 6.81 8.92 0.96
N VAL A 65 6.15 8.77 -0.20
CA VAL A 65 4.82 8.17 -0.31
C VAL A 65 4.96 6.96 -1.23
N VAL A 66 4.82 5.76 -0.68
CA VAL A 66 4.94 4.51 -1.47
C VAL A 66 3.58 3.88 -1.61
N ARG A 67 3.17 3.64 -2.86
CA ARG A 67 1.93 2.93 -3.16
C ARG A 67 2.13 1.43 -3.03
N VAL A 68 1.25 0.77 -2.27
CA VAL A 68 1.20 -0.69 -2.14
C VAL A 68 -0.03 -1.16 -2.89
N CYS A 69 0.07 -1.24 -4.22
CA CYS A 69 -1.09 -1.37 -5.09
C CYS A 69 -0.92 -2.34 -6.25
N GLY A 70 0.16 -3.13 -6.29
CA GLY A 70 0.44 -4.03 -7.41
C GLY A 70 0.56 -3.31 -8.75
N GLN A 71 1.00 -2.03 -8.74
CA GLN A 71 1.00 -1.13 -9.90
C GLN A 71 -0.41 -0.92 -10.48
N SER A 72 -1.33 -0.43 -9.66
CA SER A 72 -2.70 -0.13 -10.11
C SER A 72 -2.72 0.99 -11.17
N LEU A 73 -3.63 0.83 -12.15
CA LEU A 73 -3.84 1.77 -13.27
C LEU A 73 -4.37 3.14 -12.82
N LEU A 74 -5.00 3.22 -11.66
CA LEU A 74 -5.49 4.48 -11.11
C LEU A 74 -4.31 5.33 -10.63
N GLY A 75 -4.22 6.60 -11.02
CA GLY A 75 -3.14 7.52 -10.63
C GLY A 75 -3.34 8.92 -11.21
N ALA A 76 -2.47 9.86 -10.83
CA ALA A 76 -2.35 11.21 -11.38
C ALA A 76 -1.03 11.35 -12.15
#